data_AF-A0A6J1JL28-F1
#
_entry.id   AF-A0A6J1JL28-F1
#
_cell.length_a   1.000
_cell.length_b   1.000
_cell.length_c   1.000
_cell.angle_alpha   90.00
_cell.angle_beta   90.00
_cell.angle_gamma   90.00
#
_symmetry.space_group_name_H-M   'P 1'
#
loop_
_entity.id
_entity.type
_entity.pdbx_description
1 polymer ?
#
loop_
_entity_poly.entity_id
_entity_poly.type
_entity_poly.pdbx_seq_one_letter_code
_entity_poly.pdbx_strand_id
1 'polypeptide(L)'
;MEHEDFDMIGSDLNDTVELDDMTKRLKEMENEAAALREMQAKVEKEMSSLQDPASSAASQANREEVDARSVFVGNVDYSCTPEEVQQHFQTCGTVNRITIRTDKFGQPKGYAYVEFLEPEAVQEALLLNESELHGRQLKVTAKRTNIPGMKQYRPRRPNSFMGAQSRSPYVAAPYFFAPYGYGKVPRFRMPTRYGPYY
;
A
#
# COMPACT_ATOMS: atom_id res chain seq x y z
N MET A 1 -25.70 -37.83 90.39
CA MET A 1 -26.89 -38.40 89.71
C MET A 1 -27.38 -37.32 88.79
N GLU A 2 -27.50 -37.48 87.48
CA GLU A 2 -27.47 -38.63 86.58
C GLU A 2 -27.17 -38.10 85.16
N HIS A 3 -26.76 -39.02 84.28
CA HIS A 3 -26.53 -38.88 82.83
C HIS A 3 -27.59 -38.07 82.10
N GLU A 4 -27.25 -37.48 80.93
CA GLU A 4 -27.72 -37.95 79.61
C GLU A 4 -26.77 -37.47 78.50
N ASP A 5 -26.31 -38.41 77.67
CA ASP A 5 -25.67 -38.17 76.37
C ASP A 5 -26.74 -37.70 75.37
N PHE A 6 -26.45 -36.68 74.55
CA PHE A 6 -27.30 -36.32 73.39
C PHE A 6 -26.44 -35.92 72.19
N ASP A 7 -26.72 -36.56 71.06
CA ASP A 7 -25.92 -36.68 69.85
C ASP A 7 -25.47 -35.37 69.19
N MET A 8 -24.18 -35.28 68.85
CA MET A 8 -23.62 -34.34 67.88
C MET A 8 -23.72 -34.93 66.47
N ILE A 9 -24.91 -34.87 65.85
CA ILE A 9 -25.09 -35.20 64.44
C ILE A 9 -26.05 -34.17 63.82
N GLY A 10 -25.54 -33.26 62.99
CA GLY A 10 -26.42 -32.46 62.14
C GLY A 10 -25.95 -31.09 61.68
N SER A 11 -24.72 -30.94 61.16
CA SER A 11 -24.41 -29.78 60.31
C SER A 11 -23.28 -29.97 59.27
N ASP A 12 -22.69 -31.15 59.11
CA ASP A 12 -21.51 -31.33 58.22
C ASP A 12 -21.85 -31.80 56.79
N LEU A 13 -23.11 -32.18 56.51
CA LEU A 13 -23.51 -32.76 55.22
C LEU A 13 -23.98 -31.73 54.19
N ASN A 14 -24.36 -30.53 54.60
CA ASN A 14 -24.79 -29.48 53.66
C ASN A 14 -23.58 -28.69 53.12
N ASP A 15 -22.59 -28.39 53.98
CA ASP A 15 -21.40 -27.64 53.59
C ASP A 15 -20.48 -28.45 52.65
N THR A 16 -20.44 -29.77 52.79
CA THR A 16 -19.65 -30.66 51.92
C THR A 16 -20.24 -30.77 50.51
N VAL A 17 -21.57 -30.77 50.38
CA VAL A 17 -22.28 -30.76 49.08
C VAL A 17 -22.11 -29.40 48.39
N GLU A 18 -22.11 -28.29 49.14
CA GLU A 18 -21.87 -26.96 48.60
C GLU A 18 -20.41 -26.75 48.14
N LEU A 19 -19.44 -27.37 48.82
CA LEU A 19 -18.02 -27.37 48.40
C LEU A 19 -17.79 -28.22 47.14
N ASP A 20 -18.48 -29.35 47.00
CA ASP A 20 -18.42 -30.18 45.78
C ASP A 20 -19.03 -29.46 44.57
N ASP A 21 -20.11 -28.72 44.77
CA ASP A 21 -20.70 -27.88 43.72
C ASP A 21 -19.81 -26.69 43.36
N MET A 22 -19.09 -26.11 44.33
CA MET A 22 -18.13 -25.03 44.08
C MET A 22 -16.89 -25.53 43.32
N THR A 23 -16.36 -26.70 43.69
CA THR A 23 -15.21 -27.31 42.99
C THR A 23 -15.56 -27.73 41.55
N LYS A 24 -16.80 -28.17 41.30
CA LYS A 24 -17.28 -28.45 39.96
C LYS A 24 -17.34 -27.20 39.07
N ARG A 25 -17.84 -26.07 39.60
CA ARG A 25 -17.84 -24.78 38.88
C ARG A 25 -16.44 -24.25 38.62
N LEU A 26 -15.51 -24.39 39.57
CA LEU A 26 -14.11 -24.01 39.36
C LEU A 26 -13.46 -24.84 38.25
N LYS A 27 -13.74 -26.15 38.21
CA LYS A 27 -13.24 -27.04 37.16
C LYS A 27 -13.80 -26.71 35.76
N GLU A 28 -15.07 -26.32 35.68
CA GLU A 28 -15.69 -25.84 34.44
C GLU A 28 -15.05 -24.52 33.97
N MET A 29 -14.85 -23.57 34.88
CA MET A 29 -14.16 -22.31 34.57
C MET A 29 -12.70 -22.50 34.16
N GLU A 30 -11.98 -23.45 34.77
CA GLU A 30 -10.60 -23.79 34.40
C GLU A 30 -10.52 -24.39 33.00
N ASN A 31 -11.47 -25.24 32.62
CA ASN A 31 -11.54 -25.81 31.28
C ASN A 31 -11.90 -24.75 30.23
N GLU A 32 -12.83 -23.84 30.54
CA GLU A 32 -13.16 -22.71 29.67
C GLU A 32 -11.98 -21.75 29.51
N ALA A 33 -11.24 -21.46 30.59
CA ALA A 33 -10.04 -20.64 30.56
C ALA A 33 -8.91 -21.29 29.74
N ALA A 34 -8.75 -22.62 29.83
CA ALA A 34 -7.77 -23.36 29.03
C ALA A 34 -8.10 -23.30 27.53
N ALA A 35 -9.38 -23.46 27.17
CA ALA A 35 -9.84 -23.36 25.78
C ALA A 35 -9.66 -21.94 25.21
N LEU A 36 -9.97 -20.91 26.00
CA LEU A 36 -9.75 -19.52 25.61
C LEU A 36 -8.25 -19.21 25.44
N ARG A 37 -7.39 -19.78 26.28
CA ARG A 37 -5.94 -19.63 26.17
C ARG A 37 -5.38 -20.31 24.93
N GLU A 38 -5.91 -21.47 24.53
CA GLU A 38 -5.52 -22.12 23.28
C GLU A 38 -5.98 -21.30 22.06
N MET A 39 -7.17 -20.71 22.11
CA MET A 39 -7.66 -19.82 21.06
C MET A 39 -6.81 -18.55 20.96
N GLN A 40 -6.45 -17.95 22.10
CA GLN A 40 -5.54 -16.79 22.16
C GLN A 40 -4.15 -17.15 21.62
N ALA A 41 -3.59 -18.32 21.96
CA ALA A 41 -2.29 -18.75 21.47
C ALA A 41 -2.29 -19.00 19.95
N LYS A 42 -3.40 -19.48 19.37
CA LYS A 42 -3.55 -19.63 17.90
C LYS A 42 -3.63 -18.27 17.20
N VAL A 43 -4.42 -17.35 17.75
CA VAL A 43 -4.53 -15.98 17.22
C VAL A 43 -3.21 -15.22 17.35
N GLU A 44 -2.49 -15.37 18.47
CA GLU A 44 -1.15 -14.78 18.65
C GLU A 44 -0.12 -15.39 17.71
N LYS A 45 -0.18 -16.69 17.42
CA LYS A 45 0.72 -17.33 16.44
C LYS A 45 0.44 -16.86 15.01
N GLU A 46 -0.82 -16.66 14.64
CA GLU A 46 -1.20 -16.06 13.36
C GLU A 46 -0.81 -14.58 13.29
N MET A 47 -0.99 -13.81 14.37
CA MET A 47 -0.56 -12.40 14.46
C MET A 47 0.96 -12.23 14.49
N SER A 48 1.70 -13.12 15.16
CA SER A 48 3.16 -13.07 15.25
C SER A 48 3.84 -13.33 13.90
N SER A 49 3.20 -14.09 13.00
CA SER A 49 3.72 -14.32 11.65
C SER A 49 3.78 -13.05 10.78
N LEU A 50 3.06 -12.00 11.18
CA LEU A 50 3.01 -10.69 10.51
C LEU A 50 4.01 -9.67 11.09
N GLN A 51 4.72 -9.97 12.19
CA GLN A 51 5.47 -8.98 12.98
C GLN A 51 6.98 -9.26 13.12
N ASP A 52 7.58 -10.18 12.35
CA ASP A 52 9.04 -10.39 12.34
C ASP A 52 9.74 -9.55 11.24
N PRO A 53 10.82 -8.81 11.52
CA PRO A 53 11.58 -8.09 10.48
C PRO A 53 12.27 -9.04 9.48
N ALA A 54 12.58 -10.28 9.86
CA ALA A 54 13.01 -11.32 8.91
C ALA A 54 11.85 -11.83 8.03
N SER A 55 10.62 -11.90 8.56
CA SER A 55 9.40 -12.10 7.78
C SER A 55 9.14 -10.93 6.83
N SER A 56 9.51 -9.70 7.19
CA SER A 56 9.42 -8.54 6.29
C SER A 56 10.34 -8.66 5.06
N ALA A 57 11.56 -9.19 5.23
CA ALA A 57 12.48 -9.45 4.11
C ALA A 57 12.03 -10.65 3.26
N ALA A 58 11.58 -11.74 3.90
CA ALA A 58 11.04 -12.90 3.20
C ALA A 58 9.72 -12.57 2.45
N SER A 59 8.87 -11.74 3.05
CA SER A 59 7.65 -11.25 2.40
C SER A 59 7.94 -10.20 1.34
N GLN A 60 9.06 -9.49 1.42
CA GLN A 60 9.53 -8.60 0.37
C GLN A 60 10.06 -9.40 -0.83
N ALA A 61 10.88 -10.43 -0.62
CA ALA A 61 11.32 -11.33 -1.69
C ALA A 61 10.13 -12.04 -2.35
N ASN A 62 9.18 -12.57 -1.57
CA ASN A 62 7.95 -13.15 -2.11
C ASN A 62 7.11 -12.12 -2.90
N ARG A 63 7.02 -10.88 -2.42
CA ARG A 63 6.34 -9.80 -3.15
C ARG A 63 7.05 -9.47 -4.45
N GLU A 64 8.38 -9.48 -4.46
CA GLU A 64 9.18 -9.23 -5.67
C GLU A 64 9.00 -10.35 -6.70
N GLU A 65 8.94 -11.61 -6.27
CA GLU A 65 8.65 -12.75 -7.14
C GLU A 65 7.21 -12.72 -7.68
N VAL A 66 6.23 -12.37 -6.83
CA VAL A 66 4.84 -12.16 -7.25
C VAL A 66 4.75 -10.98 -8.20
N ASP A 67 5.47 -9.89 -7.93
CA ASP A 67 5.51 -8.70 -8.77
C ASP A 67 6.15 -9.00 -10.13
N ALA A 68 7.19 -9.83 -10.17
CA ALA A 68 7.84 -10.28 -11.40
C ALA A 68 6.92 -11.14 -12.27
N ARG A 69 6.01 -11.92 -11.64
CA ARG A 69 4.96 -12.71 -12.31
C ARG A 69 3.65 -11.92 -12.52
N SER A 70 3.65 -10.63 -12.20
CA SER A 70 2.47 -9.79 -12.31
C SER A 70 2.56 -8.77 -13.44
N VAL A 71 1.41 -8.44 -13.99
CA VAL A 71 1.24 -7.48 -15.08
C VAL A 71 0.35 -6.33 -14.63
N PHE A 72 0.72 -5.11 -15.05
CA PHE A 72 -0.11 -3.93 -14.96
C PHE A 72 -0.95 -3.79 -16.24
N VAL A 73 -2.27 -3.72 -16.05
CA VAL A 73 -3.23 -3.49 -17.13
C VAL A 73 -3.86 -2.12 -16.88
N GLY A 74 -3.61 -1.17 -17.78
CA GLY A 74 -4.18 0.17 -17.78
C GLY A 74 -5.27 0.34 -18.84
N ASN A 75 -6.04 1.41 -18.69
CA ASN A 75 -7.17 1.75 -19.57
C ASN A 75 -8.28 0.68 -19.61
N VAL A 76 -8.43 -0.06 -18.51
CA VAL A 76 -9.53 -1.01 -18.31
C VAL A 76 -10.85 -0.23 -18.18
N ASP A 77 -11.95 -0.75 -18.72
CA ASP A 77 -13.24 -0.10 -18.57
C ASP A 77 -13.71 -0.07 -17.10
N TYR A 78 -14.48 0.96 -16.76
CA TYR A 78 -15.01 1.14 -15.41
C TYR A 78 -16.10 0.12 -15.07
N SER A 79 -16.75 -0.45 -16.07
CA SER A 79 -17.78 -1.46 -15.90
C SER A 79 -17.22 -2.88 -15.96
N CYS A 80 -15.92 -3.03 -16.27
CA CYS A 80 -15.32 -4.34 -16.43
C CYS A 80 -15.32 -5.14 -15.12
N THR A 81 -15.76 -6.38 -15.22
CA THR A 81 -15.69 -7.35 -14.13
C THR A 81 -14.31 -8.03 -14.10
N PRO A 82 -13.85 -8.53 -12.94
CA PRO A 82 -12.61 -9.30 -12.90
C PRO A 82 -12.69 -10.57 -13.75
N GLU A 83 -13.88 -11.13 -13.95
CA GLU A 83 -14.13 -12.31 -14.78
C GLU A 83 -13.82 -12.06 -16.26
N GLU A 84 -14.21 -10.90 -16.80
CA GLU A 84 -13.87 -10.52 -18.18
C GLU A 84 -12.38 -10.36 -18.39
N VAL A 85 -11.71 -9.72 -17.43
CA VAL A 85 -10.25 -9.57 -17.45
C VAL A 85 -9.59 -10.95 -17.38
N GLN A 86 -10.13 -11.86 -16.57
CA GLN A 86 -9.65 -13.23 -16.48
C GLN A 86 -9.76 -13.95 -17.82
N GLN A 87 -10.94 -13.92 -18.45
CA GLN A 87 -11.18 -14.59 -19.74
C GLN A 87 -10.23 -14.08 -20.83
N HIS A 88 -9.98 -12.77 -20.86
CA HIS A 88 -9.06 -12.18 -21.83
C HIS A 88 -7.62 -12.67 -21.66
N PHE A 89 -7.12 -12.66 -20.42
CA PHE A 89 -5.75 -13.08 -20.11
C PHE A 89 -5.57 -14.58 -19.94
N GLN A 90 -6.65 -15.36 -19.92
CA GLN A 90 -6.60 -16.82 -19.85
C GLN A 90 -5.94 -17.45 -21.07
N THR A 91 -5.96 -16.77 -22.22
CA THR A 91 -5.26 -17.21 -23.44
C THR A 91 -3.74 -17.15 -23.30
N CYS A 92 -3.21 -16.28 -22.43
CA CYS A 92 -1.78 -16.13 -22.18
C CYS A 92 -1.25 -17.02 -21.06
N GLY A 93 -2.14 -17.57 -20.23
CA GLY A 93 -1.74 -18.41 -19.10
C GLY A 93 -2.73 -18.44 -17.95
N THR A 94 -2.36 -19.20 -16.92
CA THR A 94 -3.16 -19.39 -15.73
C THR A 94 -3.04 -18.21 -14.77
N VAL A 95 -4.15 -17.50 -14.57
CA VAL A 95 -4.26 -16.37 -13.65
C VAL A 95 -4.42 -16.87 -12.21
N ASN A 96 -3.55 -16.41 -11.31
CA ASN A 96 -3.63 -16.68 -9.87
C ASN A 96 -4.60 -15.71 -9.19
N ARG A 97 -4.42 -14.41 -9.43
CA ARG A 97 -5.20 -13.36 -8.77
C ARG A 97 -5.37 -12.12 -9.65
N ILE A 98 -6.57 -11.54 -9.61
CA ILE A 98 -6.88 -10.25 -10.25
C ILE A 98 -7.23 -9.24 -9.16
N THR A 99 -6.60 -8.07 -9.23
CA THR A 99 -6.86 -6.96 -8.31
C THR A 99 -7.16 -5.69 -9.10
N ILE A 100 -8.45 -5.34 -9.21
CA ILE A 100 -8.89 -4.08 -9.79
C ILE A 100 -8.73 -2.99 -8.74
N ARG A 101 -8.02 -1.91 -9.07
CA ARG A 101 -7.84 -0.82 -8.11
C ARG A 101 -8.99 0.17 -8.22
N THR A 102 -9.70 0.31 -7.11
CA THR A 102 -10.72 1.35 -6.91
C THR A 102 -10.13 2.56 -6.19
N ASP A 103 -10.72 3.72 -6.45
CA ASP A 103 -10.49 4.96 -5.71
C ASP A 103 -11.21 4.93 -4.35
N LYS A 104 -10.92 5.91 -3.50
CA LYS A 104 -11.53 6.05 -2.16
C LYS A 104 -13.05 6.17 -2.21
N PHE A 105 -13.59 6.68 -3.31
CA PHE A 105 -15.03 6.80 -3.55
C PHE A 105 -15.67 5.52 -4.12
N GLY A 106 -14.92 4.42 -4.18
CA GLY A 106 -15.40 3.13 -4.70
C GLY A 106 -15.43 3.04 -6.23
N GLN A 107 -15.17 4.14 -6.95
CA GLN A 107 -15.09 4.11 -8.41
C GLN A 107 -13.81 3.42 -8.88
N PRO A 108 -13.88 2.53 -9.88
CA PRO A 108 -12.68 1.91 -10.45
C PRO A 108 -11.80 2.98 -11.09
N LYS A 109 -10.48 2.86 -10.94
CA LYS A 109 -9.52 3.85 -11.46
C LYS A 109 -9.09 3.55 -12.90
N GLY A 110 -9.66 2.51 -13.52
CA GLY A 110 -9.33 2.07 -14.88
C GLY A 110 -7.99 1.34 -14.99
N TYR A 111 -7.52 0.72 -13.90
CA TYR A 111 -6.36 -0.16 -13.94
C TYR A 111 -6.51 -1.36 -13.00
N ALA A 112 -5.88 -2.45 -13.41
CA ALA A 112 -5.87 -3.72 -12.70
C ALA A 112 -4.44 -4.29 -12.65
N TYR A 113 -4.21 -5.11 -11.63
CA TYR A 113 -3.04 -5.98 -11.55
C TYR A 113 -3.50 -7.41 -11.74
N VAL A 114 -2.81 -8.13 -12.62
CA VAL A 114 -3.04 -9.54 -12.89
C VAL A 114 -1.79 -10.29 -12.47
N GLU A 115 -1.94 -11.22 -11.54
CA GLU A 115 -0.90 -12.13 -11.09
C GLU A 115 -1.07 -13.46 -11.81
N PHE A 116 0.00 -13.93 -12.45
CA PHE A 116 0.05 -15.23 -13.11
C PHE A 116 0.78 -16.26 -12.25
N LEU A 117 0.51 -17.54 -12.48
CA LEU A 117 1.29 -18.62 -11.87
C LEU A 117 2.70 -18.68 -12.47
N GLU A 118 2.79 -18.56 -13.80
CA GLU A 118 4.03 -18.66 -14.54
C GLU A 118 4.57 -17.28 -14.97
N PRO A 119 5.90 -17.05 -14.91
CA PRO A 119 6.51 -15.82 -15.42
C PRO A 119 6.46 -15.72 -16.94
N GLU A 120 6.34 -16.84 -17.66
CA GLU A 120 6.24 -16.86 -19.13
C GLU A 120 4.95 -16.20 -19.62
N ALA A 121 3.85 -16.37 -18.88
CA ALA A 121 2.56 -15.75 -19.16
C ALA A 121 2.63 -14.21 -19.17
N VAL A 122 3.59 -13.62 -18.44
CA VAL A 122 3.85 -12.16 -18.47
C VAL A 122 4.32 -11.72 -19.85
N GLN A 123 5.17 -12.50 -20.51
CA GLN A 123 5.68 -12.18 -21.84
C GLN A 123 4.57 -12.30 -22.89
N GLU A 124 3.74 -13.32 -22.79
CA GLU A 124 2.57 -13.49 -23.66
C GLU A 124 1.54 -12.36 -23.46
N ALA A 125 1.29 -11.97 -22.21
CA ALA A 125 0.40 -10.86 -21.90
C ALA A 125 0.90 -9.52 -22.49
N LEU A 126 2.23 -9.32 -22.54
CA LEU A 126 2.83 -8.14 -23.19
C LEU A 126 2.60 -8.14 -24.71
N LEU A 127 2.50 -9.30 -25.35
CA LEU A 127 2.15 -9.40 -26.78
C LEU A 127 0.68 -9.01 -27.03
N LEU A 128 -0.21 -9.24 -26.06
CA LEU A 128 -1.61 -8.79 -26.10
C LEU A 128 -1.80 -7.32 -25.70
N ASN A 129 -0.74 -6.52 -25.67
CA ASN A 129 -0.86 -5.08 -25.49
C ASN A 129 -1.70 -4.47 -26.63
N GLU A 130 -2.51 -3.46 -26.32
CA GLU A 130 -3.43 -2.78 -27.27
C GLU A 130 -4.64 -3.61 -27.72
N SER A 131 -4.88 -4.76 -27.09
CA SER A 131 -6.12 -5.53 -27.29
C SER A 131 -7.37 -4.76 -26.84
N GLU A 132 -8.48 -4.97 -27.55
CA GLU A 132 -9.74 -4.26 -27.30
C GLU A 132 -10.62 -5.00 -26.29
N LEU A 133 -10.97 -4.33 -25.19
CA LEU A 133 -12.00 -4.75 -24.24
C LEU A 133 -13.05 -3.65 -24.09
N HIS A 134 -14.32 -3.98 -24.28
CA HIS A 134 -15.44 -3.02 -24.17
C HIS A 134 -15.26 -1.77 -25.04
N GLY A 135 -14.64 -1.92 -26.22
CA GLY A 135 -14.35 -0.81 -27.14
C GLY A 135 -13.20 0.11 -26.68
N ARG A 136 -12.38 -0.33 -25.72
CA ARG A 136 -11.18 0.37 -25.26
C ARG A 136 -9.95 -0.51 -25.43
N GLN A 137 -8.87 0.08 -25.94
CA GLN A 137 -7.59 -0.59 -26.05
C GLN A 137 -6.90 -0.63 -24.68
N LEU A 138 -6.56 -1.84 -24.23
CA LEU A 138 -5.83 -2.05 -23.00
C LEU A 138 -4.37 -1.68 -23.16
N LYS A 139 -3.79 -1.14 -22.09
CA LYS A 139 -2.35 -0.90 -22.00
C LYS A 139 -1.73 -1.91 -21.05
N VAL A 140 -0.99 -2.87 -21.59
CA VAL A 140 -0.38 -3.96 -20.82
C VAL A 140 1.12 -3.69 -20.64
N THR A 141 1.60 -3.67 -19.40
CA THR A 141 3.03 -3.50 -19.09
C THR A 141 3.43 -4.36 -17.90
N ALA A 142 4.67 -4.85 -17.85
CA ALA A 142 5.16 -5.60 -16.68
C ALA A 142 5.05 -4.76 -15.40
N LYS A 143 4.60 -5.38 -14.30
CA LYS A 143 4.50 -4.69 -13.02
C LYS A 143 5.90 -4.30 -12.54
N ARG A 144 6.05 -3.06 -12.08
CA ARG A 144 7.31 -2.59 -11.50
C ARG A 144 7.33 -2.89 -10.01
N THR A 145 8.41 -3.51 -9.54
CA THR A 145 8.68 -3.64 -8.11
C THR A 145 8.85 -2.25 -7.50
N ASN A 146 8.14 -2.00 -6.41
CA ASN A 146 8.21 -0.72 -5.72
C ASN A 146 9.48 -0.68 -4.87
N ILE A 147 10.60 -0.26 -5.46
CA ILE A 147 11.83 0.00 -4.72
C ILE A 147 11.63 1.27 -3.88
N PRO A 148 11.54 1.18 -2.55
CA PRO A 148 11.32 2.34 -1.68
C PRO A 148 12.49 3.31 -1.85
N GLY A 149 12.21 4.56 -2.24
CA GLY A 149 13.24 5.58 -2.48
C GLY A 149 13.52 5.88 -3.96
N MET A 150 13.09 5.03 -4.89
CA MET A 150 13.20 5.26 -6.34
C MET A 150 12.01 6.07 -6.89
N LYS A 151 11.52 7.07 -6.14
CA LYS A 151 10.68 8.12 -6.75
C LYS A 151 11.61 8.83 -7.71
N GLN A 152 11.53 8.47 -9.00
CA GLN A 152 12.35 9.04 -10.06
C GLN A 152 12.58 10.52 -9.76
N TYR A 153 13.81 10.87 -9.39
CA TYR A 153 14.28 12.25 -9.42
C TYR A 153 14.11 12.65 -10.89
N ARG A 154 12.91 13.11 -11.25
CA ARG A 154 12.71 13.83 -12.49
C ARG A 154 13.41 15.14 -12.20
N PRO A 155 14.62 15.39 -12.76
CA PRO A 155 15.17 16.73 -12.68
C PRO A 155 14.06 17.61 -13.20
N ARG A 156 13.64 18.60 -12.40
CA ARG A 156 12.71 19.61 -12.90
C ARG A 156 13.37 20.14 -14.15
N ARG A 157 12.79 19.84 -15.32
CA ARG A 157 13.34 20.33 -16.59
C ARG A 157 13.50 21.83 -16.40
N PRO A 158 14.70 22.40 -16.59
CA PRO A 158 14.86 23.84 -16.48
C PRO A 158 13.90 24.43 -17.51
N ASN A 159 12.92 25.19 -17.04
CA ASN A 159 11.97 25.87 -17.91
C ASN A 159 12.79 26.75 -18.85
N SER A 160 12.89 26.40 -20.14
CA SER A 160 13.57 27.21 -21.15
C SER A 160 12.95 28.60 -21.32
N PHE A 161 11.80 28.86 -20.70
CA PHE A 161 11.09 30.13 -20.68
C PHE A 161 11.51 31.09 -19.56
N MET A 162 12.31 30.65 -18.59
CA MET A 162 13.04 31.56 -17.70
C MET A 162 14.52 31.25 -17.87
N GLY A 163 15.12 31.96 -18.82
CA GLY A 163 16.54 31.88 -19.12
C GLY A 163 17.36 31.83 -17.84
N ALA A 164 18.23 30.83 -17.76
CA ALA A 164 19.30 30.78 -16.79
C ALA A 164 20.05 32.11 -16.87
N GLN A 165 19.79 33.00 -15.91
CA GLN A 165 20.76 34.03 -15.56
C GLN A 165 21.95 33.26 -14.99
N SER A 166 22.84 32.88 -15.90
CA SER A 166 24.18 32.41 -15.64
C SER A 166 24.78 33.33 -14.59
N ARG A 167 24.88 32.83 -13.35
CA ARG A 167 25.82 33.35 -12.36
C ARG A 167 27.22 33.02 -12.90
N SER A 168 27.66 33.81 -13.87
CA SER A 168 29.03 33.82 -14.34
C SER A 168 29.91 34.19 -13.15
N PRO A 169 30.93 33.38 -12.79
CA PRO A 169 31.90 33.78 -11.79
C PRO A 169 32.73 34.92 -12.39
N TYR A 170 32.87 36.01 -11.64
CA TYR A 170 33.70 37.16 -12.01
C TYR A 170 35.14 36.70 -12.30
N VAL A 171 35.46 36.50 -13.58
CA VAL A 171 36.85 36.49 -14.04
C VAL A 171 37.19 37.95 -14.34
N ALA A 172 37.96 38.55 -13.44
CA ALA A 172 38.53 39.87 -13.64
C ALA A 172 39.60 39.79 -14.76
N ALA A 173 39.43 40.58 -15.81
CA ALA A 173 40.50 40.93 -16.77
C ALA A 173 40.10 42.21 -17.54
N PRO A 174 41.03 42.96 -18.14
CA PRO A 174 41.58 44.17 -17.57
C PRO A 174 41.15 45.43 -18.35
N TYR A 175 41.44 46.58 -17.76
CA TYR A 175 41.28 47.92 -18.30
C TYR A 175 41.65 48.05 -19.78
N PHE A 176 40.64 48.15 -20.65
CA PHE A 176 40.77 48.78 -21.96
C PHE A 176 39.99 50.08 -21.95
N PHE A 177 40.75 51.16 -21.86
CA PHE A 177 40.31 52.54 -21.96
C PHE A 177 39.83 52.79 -23.40
N ALA A 178 38.53 53.06 -23.60
CA ALA A 178 38.03 53.65 -24.82
C ALA A 178 37.80 55.15 -24.56
N PRO A 179 38.50 56.06 -25.24
CA PRO A 179 38.34 57.48 -25.04
C PRO A 179 37.11 57.98 -25.82
N TYR A 180 36.32 58.83 -25.18
CA TYR A 180 35.17 59.58 -25.73
C TYR A 180 33.90 58.76 -26.04
N GLY A 181 32.99 58.72 -25.06
CA GLY A 181 31.62 58.23 -25.25
C GLY A 181 30.68 58.77 -24.18
N TYR A 182 30.04 59.91 -24.47
CA TYR A 182 29.12 60.64 -23.61
C TYR A 182 27.98 59.76 -23.02
N GLY A 183 27.64 60.09 -21.77
CA GLY A 183 26.68 59.43 -20.85
C GLY A 183 25.42 58.79 -21.44
N LYS A 184 25.18 57.54 -21.03
CA LYS A 184 23.84 56.92 -21.00
C LYS A 184 23.32 56.95 -19.57
N VAL A 185 22.44 57.91 -19.28
CA VAL A 185 21.67 57.97 -18.03
C VAL A 185 20.70 56.79 -17.92
N PRO A 186 20.48 56.23 -16.71
CA PRO A 186 19.50 55.17 -16.50
C PRO A 186 18.08 55.72 -16.69
N ARG A 187 17.33 55.16 -17.65
CA ARG A 187 15.90 55.48 -17.83
C ARG A 187 15.10 54.93 -16.66
N PHE A 188 14.70 55.81 -15.75
CA PHE A 188 13.65 55.54 -14.76
C PHE A 188 12.39 55.05 -15.48
N ARG A 189 11.82 53.93 -15.03
CA ARG A 189 10.50 53.45 -15.48
C ARG A 189 9.44 54.48 -15.07
N MET A 190 8.76 55.07 -16.04
CA MET A 190 7.52 55.81 -15.77
C MET A 190 6.45 54.84 -15.24
N PRO A 191 5.68 55.20 -14.20
CA PRO A 191 4.48 54.46 -13.84
C PRO A 191 3.39 54.83 -14.85
N THR A 192 2.87 53.84 -15.56
CA THR A 192 1.67 54.03 -16.38
C THR A 192 0.51 54.38 -15.47
N ARG A 193 0.04 55.63 -15.59
CA ARG A 193 -1.21 56.10 -15.01
C ARG A 193 -2.39 55.31 -15.59
N TYR A 194 -3.29 54.98 -14.68
CA TYR A 194 -4.71 54.70 -14.84
C TYR A 194 -5.37 55.38 -16.06
N GLY A 195 -6.06 54.59 -16.90
CA GLY A 195 -6.93 55.06 -17.98
C GLY A 195 -8.33 54.45 -17.78
N PRO A 196 -9.40 55.27 -17.64
CA PRO A 196 -10.73 54.80 -17.26
C PRO A 196 -11.66 54.54 -18.49
N TYR A 197 -12.63 53.65 -18.26
CA TYR A 197 -13.92 53.38 -18.95
C TYR A 197 -13.99 53.20 -20.49
N TYR A 198 -14.55 52.06 -20.90
CA TYR A 198 -15.95 51.94 -21.36
C TYR A 198 -16.48 50.54 -21.04
#